data_AF-A0A6B3M4C3-F1
#
_entry.id   AF-A0A6B3M4C3-F1
#
_cell.length_a   1.000
_cell.length_b   1.000
_cell.length_c   1.000
_cell.angle_alpha   90.00
_cell.angle_beta   90.00
_cell.angle_gamma   90.00
#
_symmetry.space_group_name_H-M   'P 1'
#
loop_
_entity.id
_entity.type
_entity.pdbx_description
1 polymer ?
#
loop_
_entity_poly.entity_id
_entity_poly.type
_entity_poly.pdbx_seq_one_letter_code
_entity_poly.pdbx_strand_id
1 'polypeptide(L)'
;MLRPFVYGKTLLALVQFLGKSQQIKIQESQNIQVSSTDKKETKGVSTMTQDNLGIVIRQYYTLKEQGFPEGHIDAFYQVAKQEECVIMTRTPGKVCEQLLAEGYDGKGFHIKAKSCNWGPMAGFVCLDPFLNKNGKEGVLSNLEANYKSLTQEFEGKTAGIQHIQISDFQFNWLRRSDYVNEGTYINGQTFIDDVTQNQNNKDKITFAYALVKEENGLWGLYYDIEKNYGVKFDPPDTIEERLASACAEKLTEIIKNTPNPPTQEELEKKFRDPIFKTVEFRCIKDINNNNKCYAKVYGMVNAHPPYPQEYAYKNAVTGDYDLFAVWPKNFDEGIITNKGTPAGNISNEVYRIGQIINSKIAELTPGIIKPNRVFHGDEVGRPGVESLELPVVAFVPLGSLPEGEIFLIKENKQMEDFTKKCQEQFLLILNPGWQEELNLDPDKGLILYVM
;
A
#
# COMPACT_ATOMS: atom_id res chain seq x y z
N MET A 1 -22.11 24.39 -5.43
CA MET A 1 -21.98 24.96 -4.08
C MET A 1 -21.67 23.84 -3.10
N LEU A 2 -20.37 23.60 -2.85
CA LEU A 2 -19.89 22.55 -1.95
C LEU A 2 -19.92 23.08 -0.51
N ARG A 3 -20.64 22.38 0.38
CA ARG A 3 -20.57 22.63 1.82
C ARG A 3 -19.24 22.10 2.36
N PRO A 4 -18.60 22.75 3.34
CA PRO A 4 -17.45 22.17 4.03
C PRO A 4 -17.97 21.03 4.92
N PHE A 5 -17.55 19.80 4.61
CA PHE A 5 -17.93 18.60 5.36
C PHE A 5 -16.92 18.29 6.46
N VAL A 6 -17.49 17.79 7.55
CA VAL A 6 -16.96 17.69 8.91
C VAL A 6 -15.93 16.57 9.01
N TYR A 7 -14.66 16.92 9.19
CA TYR A 7 -13.61 16.01 9.62
C TYR A 7 -13.41 16.07 11.14
N GLY A 8 -13.21 14.90 11.76
CA GLY A 8 -12.58 14.77 13.06
C GLY A 8 -13.32 15.38 14.25
N LYS A 9 -14.63 15.13 14.42
CA LYS A 9 -15.36 15.65 15.60
C LYS A 9 -14.76 15.22 16.95
N THR A 10 -13.98 14.14 17.02
CA THR A 10 -13.34 13.72 18.28
C THR A 10 -11.99 14.41 18.50
N LEU A 11 -11.15 14.56 17.45
CA LEU A 11 -9.84 15.19 17.57
C LEU A 11 -9.91 16.73 17.49
N LEU A 12 -10.78 17.28 16.63
CA LEU A 12 -10.96 18.72 16.44
C LEU A 12 -11.71 19.36 17.62
N ALA A 13 -12.65 18.64 18.26
CA ALA A 13 -13.25 19.09 19.52
C ALA A 13 -12.23 19.10 20.67
N LEU A 14 -11.28 18.16 20.70
CA LEU A 14 -10.17 18.15 21.66
C LEU A 14 -9.16 19.29 21.41
N VAL A 15 -8.80 19.55 20.15
CA VAL A 15 -7.88 20.64 19.79
C VAL A 15 -8.53 22.01 19.98
N GLN A 16 -9.82 22.18 19.70
CA GLN A 16 -10.53 23.43 19.98
C GLN A 16 -10.75 23.67 21.48
N PHE A 17 -10.83 22.61 22.30
CA PHE A 17 -10.83 22.73 23.76
C PHE A 17 -9.46 23.20 24.30
N LEU A 18 -8.37 22.82 23.63
CA LEU A 18 -7.00 23.23 23.97
C LEU A 18 -6.57 24.57 23.32
N GLY A 19 -7.37 25.12 22.40
CA GLY A 19 -7.08 26.35 21.66
C GLY A 19 -7.27 27.66 22.45
N LYS A 20 -7.63 27.59 23.74
CA LYS A 20 -7.55 28.76 24.63
C LYS A 20 -6.38 28.60 25.60
N SER A 21 -5.36 29.40 25.33
CA SER A 21 -4.24 29.81 26.20
C SER A 21 -2.86 29.15 25.98
N GLN A 22 -1.96 30.03 25.52
CA GLN A 22 -0.51 30.12 25.73
C GLN A 22 0.45 29.19 24.98
N GLN A 23 1.41 29.86 24.33
CA GLN A 23 2.66 29.32 23.81
C GLN A 23 3.41 28.59 24.93
N ILE A 24 3.58 27.28 24.81
CA ILE A 24 4.44 26.51 25.71
C ILE A 24 5.82 26.37 25.06
N LYS A 25 6.76 27.20 25.52
CA LYS A 25 8.19 26.83 25.51
C LYS A 25 8.37 25.76 26.57
N ILE A 26 8.87 24.59 26.17
CA ILE A 26 9.21 23.51 27.09
C ILE A 26 10.46 23.94 27.87
N GLN A 27 10.30 24.21 29.17
CA GLN A 27 11.38 24.22 30.15
C GLN A 27 10.98 23.35 31.35
N GLU A 28 12.00 22.67 31.88
CA GLU A 28 11.93 21.57 32.83
C GLU A 28 11.31 21.93 34.20
N SER A 29 10.59 20.95 34.75
CA SER A 29 10.32 20.68 36.17
C SER A 29 9.93 21.86 37.08
N GLN A 30 8.71 21.83 37.62
CA GLN A 30 8.45 21.88 39.07
C GLN A 30 6.97 21.65 39.42
N ASN A 31 6.78 20.99 40.57
CA ASN A 31 5.51 20.62 41.21
C ASN A 31 4.53 21.80 41.32
N ILE A 32 3.27 21.58 40.95
CA ILE A 32 2.15 22.45 41.32
C ILE A 32 1.06 21.60 41.99
N GLN A 33 0.88 21.80 43.29
CA GLN A 33 -0.34 21.41 44.00
C GLN A 33 -1.47 22.36 43.62
N VAL A 34 -2.62 21.83 43.19
CA VAL A 34 -3.84 22.62 43.00
C VAL A 34 -4.89 22.12 43.98
N SER A 35 -5.35 23.02 44.86
CA SER A 35 -6.43 22.80 45.82
C SER A 35 -7.81 22.94 45.17
N SER A 36 -8.74 22.13 45.67
CA SER A 36 -10.17 22.00 45.36
C SER A 36 -10.96 23.32 45.27
N THR A 37 -11.97 23.36 44.39
CA THR A 37 -13.42 23.25 44.74
C THR A 37 -14.29 23.43 43.49
N ASP A 38 -14.99 22.38 43.06
CA ASP A 38 -16.46 22.38 42.89
C ASP A 38 -16.93 21.09 42.22
N LYS A 39 -17.68 20.29 42.98
CA LYS A 39 -18.34 19.07 42.53
C LYS A 39 -19.69 19.43 41.90
N LYS A 40 -19.84 19.19 40.60
CA LYS A 40 -21.12 18.77 40.02
C LYS A 40 -20.90 17.52 39.19
N GLU A 41 -21.54 16.44 39.63
CA GLU A 41 -21.53 15.13 39.00
C GLU A 41 -22.13 15.19 37.58
N THR A 42 -21.29 14.95 36.58
CA THR A 42 -21.73 14.39 35.29
C THR A 42 -21.25 12.95 35.23
N LYS A 43 -22.20 12.02 35.34
CA LYS A 43 -21.98 10.60 35.10
C LYS A 43 -21.64 10.39 33.61
N GLY A 44 -20.56 9.64 33.36
CA GLY A 44 -20.46 8.80 32.16
C GLY A 44 -19.74 9.34 30.94
N VAL A 45 -18.60 10.02 31.09
CA VAL A 45 -17.57 10.07 30.03
C VAL A 45 -16.24 9.81 30.72
N SER A 46 -15.59 8.66 30.46
CA SER A 46 -14.22 8.46 30.93
C SER A 46 -13.32 9.44 30.18
N THR A 47 -12.89 10.49 30.87
CA THR A 47 -11.87 11.40 30.36
C THR A 47 -10.57 10.62 30.22
N MET A 48 -10.11 10.37 29.00
CA MET A 48 -8.77 9.85 28.75
C MET A 48 -7.75 10.78 29.43
N THR A 49 -6.82 10.21 30.19
CA THR A 49 -5.71 10.96 30.78
C THR A 49 -4.80 11.51 29.67
N GLN A 50 -4.05 12.59 29.95
CA GLN A 50 -3.12 13.17 28.97
C GLN A 50 -2.07 12.15 28.49
N ASP A 51 -1.64 11.23 29.36
CA ASP A 51 -0.69 10.17 29.01
C ASP A 51 -1.29 9.16 28.01
N ASN A 52 -2.56 8.78 28.20
CA ASN A 52 -3.27 7.87 27.29
C ASN A 52 -3.47 8.51 25.90
N LEU A 53 -3.75 9.81 25.84
CA LEU A 53 -3.86 10.53 24.57
C LEU A 53 -2.52 10.58 23.82
N GLY A 54 -1.42 10.77 24.54
CA GLY A 54 -0.07 10.77 23.97
C GLY A 54 0.35 9.42 23.37
N ILE A 55 -0.12 8.31 23.93
CA ILE A 55 0.12 6.95 23.42
C ILE A 55 -0.66 6.73 22.12
N VAL A 56 -1.95 7.05 22.11
CA VAL A 56 -2.82 6.88 20.92
C VAL A 56 -2.28 7.68 19.73
N ILE A 57 -1.90 8.95 19.95
CA ILE A 57 -1.34 9.79 18.88
C ILE A 57 -0.07 9.16 18.28
N ARG A 58 0.84 8.65 19.12
CA ARG A 58 2.08 7.99 18.64
C ARG A 58 1.78 6.72 17.85
N GLN A 59 0.78 5.94 18.24
CA GLN A 59 0.37 4.75 17.50
C GLN A 59 -0.13 5.12 16.10
N TYR A 60 -0.99 6.14 15.97
CA TYR A 60 -1.48 6.61 14.67
C TYR A 60 -0.36 7.08 13.74
N TYR A 61 0.55 7.91 14.25
CA TYR A 61 1.71 8.35 13.46
C TYR A 61 2.57 7.17 13.02
N THR A 62 2.81 6.20 13.91
CA THR A 62 3.59 5.00 13.60
C THR A 62 2.93 4.16 12.50
N LEU A 63 1.59 4.03 12.53
CA LEU A 63 0.84 3.25 11.55
C LEU A 63 0.76 3.93 10.18
N LYS A 64 0.73 5.27 10.12
CA LYS A 64 0.89 6.00 8.85
C LYS A 64 2.21 5.69 8.17
N GLU A 65 3.29 5.62 8.95
CA GLU A 65 4.61 5.19 8.44
C GLU A 65 4.62 3.71 7.97
N GLN A 66 3.62 2.91 8.37
CA GLN A 66 3.41 1.55 7.87
C GLN A 66 2.43 1.46 6.69
N GLY A 67 1.89 2.59 6.19
CA GLY A 67 0.95 2.58 5.06
C GLY A 67 -0.53 2.61 5.44
N PHE A 68 -0.89 2.99 6.68
CA PHE A 68 -2.28 3.01 7.12
C PHE A 68 -2.83 4.45 7.27
N PRO A 69 -3.78 4.87 6.41
CA PRO A 69 -4.57 6.07 6.62
C PRO A 69 -5.43 6.00 7.88
N GLU A 70 -5.72 7.14 8.50
CA GLU A 70 -6.49 7.21 9.76
C GLU A 70 -7.84 6.49 9.67
N GLY A 71 -8.63 6.76 8.61
CA GLY A 71 -9.93 6.11 8.43
C GLY A 71 -9.84 4.59 8.23
N HIS A 72 -8.69 4.08 7.78
CA HIS A 72 -8.47 2.64 7.67
C HIS A 72 -8.09 2.05 9.03
N ILE A 73 -7.23 2.72 9.81
CA ILE A 73 -6.90 2.32 11.19
C ILE A 73 -8.19 2.19 12.01
N ASP A 74 -9.05 3.21 11.95
CA ASP A 74 -10.36 3.22 12.63
C ASP A 74 -11.25 2.06 12.16
N ALA A 75 -11.23 1.75 10.86
CA ALA A 75 -12.04 0.66 10.32
C ALA A 75 -11.60 -0.69 10.88
N PHE A 76 -10.31 -1.02 10.76
CA PHE A 76 -9.78 -2.29 11.30
C PHE A 76 -10.05 -2.42 12.79
N TYR A 77 -9.80 -1.36 13.56
CA TYR A 77 -10.02 -1.38 15.00
C TYR A 77 -11.51 -1.54 15.37
N GLN A 78 -12.42 -0.84 14.69
CA GLN A 78 -13.86 -0.99 14.94
C GLN A 78 -14.35 -2.39 14.60
N VAL A 79 -13.86 -3.00 13.52
CA VAL A 79 -14.22 -4.37 13.15
C VAL A 79 -13.70 -5.36 14.19
N ALA A 80 -12.42 -5.26 14.59
CA ALA A 80 -11.86 -6.11 15.64
C ALA A 80 -12.72 -6.07 16.91
N LYS A 81 -13.14 -4.87 17.32
CA LYS A 81 -14.03 -4.69 18.48
C LYS A 81 -15.44 -5.27 18.29
N GLN A 82 -16.06 -5.03 17.14
CA GLN A 82 -17.44 -5.48 16.85
C GLN A 82 -17.53 -7.00 16.73
N GLU A 83 -16.51 -7.60 16.14
CA GLU A 83 -16.46 -9.03 15.85
C GLU A 83 -15.74 -9.84 16.92
N GLU A 84 -15.30 -9.19 18.01
CA GLU A 84 -14.53 -9.77 19.11
C GLU A 84 -13.38 -10.67 18.62
N CYS A 85 -12.59 -10.18 17.66
CA CYS A 85 -11.48 -10.93 17.08
C CYS A 85 -10.21 -10.08 17.00
N VAL A 86 -9.06 -10.75 17.09
CA VAL A 86 -7.79 -10.13 16.71
C VAL A 86 -7.67 -10.16 15.19
N ILE A 87 -7.40 -9.00 14.60
CA ILE A 87 -7.19 -8.86 13.15
C ILE A 87 -5.74 -8.44 12.94
N MET A 88 -4.98 -9.25 12.21
CA MET A 88 -3.60 -8.95 11.87
C MET A 88 -3.45 -8.75 10.38
N THR A 89 -2.62 -7.79 9.97
CA THR A 89 -2.34 -7.51 8.56
C THR A 89 -0.90 -7.07 8.36
N ARG A 90 -0.29 -7.49 7.25
CA ARG A 90 1.03 -7.00 6.83
C ARG A 90 0.92 -5.53 6.44
N THR A 91 2.04 -4.84 6.50
CA THR A 91 2.10 -3.40 6.22
C THR A 91 2.17 -3.15 4.71
N PRO A 92 1.27 -2.35 4.10
CA PRO A 92 1.41 -1.94 2.69
C PRO A 92 2.69 -1.13 2.42
N GLY A 93 3.20 -0.46 3.46
CA GLY A 93 4.38 0.40 3.42
C GLY A 93 4.02 1.88 3.23
N LYS A 94 4.89 2.76 3.75
CA LYS A 94 4.69 4.22 3.77
C LYS A 94 4.23 4.83 2.46
N VAL A 95 4.82 4.39 1.33
CA VAL A 95 4.53 4.90 -0.02
C VAL A 95 3.08 4.69 -0.47
N CYS A 96 2.37 3.74 0.14
CA CYS A 96 0.98 3.45 -0.18
C CYS A 96 0.01 4.31 0.65
N GLU A 97 0.45 4.94 1.75
CA GLU A 97 -0.45 5.63 2.70
C GLU A 97 -1.30 6.70 2.02
N GLN A 98 -0.68 7.68 1.39
CA GLN A 98 -1.40 8.79 0.77
C GLN A 98 -2.24 8.33 -0.43
N LEU A 99 -1.79 7.33 -1.21
CA LEU A 99 -2.58 6.75 -2.30
C LEU A 99 -3.84 6.05 -1.78
N LEU A 100 -3.71 5.27 -0.70
CA LEU A 100 -4.84 4.63 -0.04
C LEU A 100 -5.80 5.66 0.56
N ALA A 101 -5.27 6.74 1.16
CA ALA A 101 -6.06 7.84 1.70
C ALA A 101 -6.83 8.61 0.60
N GLU A 102 -6.24 8.77 -0.57
CA GLU A 102 -6.88 9.39 -1.74
C GLU A 102 -7.84 8.44 -2.47
N GLY A 103 -7.88 7.17 -2.08
CA GLY A 103 -8.78 6.17 -2.62
C GLY A 103 -8.31 5.55 -3.94
N TYR A 104 -7.01 5.47 -4.22
CA TYR A 104 -6.54 4.62 -5.33
C TYR A 104 -6.89 3.15 -5.07
N ASP A 105 -7.14 2.38 -6.12
CA ASP A 105 -7.51 0.98 -5.99
C ASP A 105 -6.37 0.14 -5.39
N GLY A 106 -6.73 -0.90 -4.63
CA GLY A 106 -5.74 -1.83 -4.08
C GLY A 106 -5.45 -2.95 -5.07
N LYS A 107 -4.23 -3.46 -5.08
CA LYS A 107 -3.83 -4.57 -5.94
C LYS A 107 -4.60 -5.85 -5.59
N GLY A 108 -5.45 -6.32 -6.50
CA GLY A 108 -6.18 -7.58 -6.32
C GLY A 108 -5.30 -8.82 -6.49
N PHE A 109 -5.86 -9.98 -6.17
CA PHE A 109 -5.13 -11.25 -6.15
C PHE A 109 -4.44 -11.60 -7.49
N HIS A 110 -5.02 -11.24 -8.64
CA HIS A 110 -4.47 -11.55 -9.97
C HIS A 110 -3.18 -10.80 -10.32
N ILE A 111 -2.93 -9.65 -9.70
CA ILE A 111 -1.73 -8.84 -9.97
C ILE A 111 -0.64 -9.26 -8.99
N LYS A 112 0.39 -9.95 -9.50
CA LYS A 112 1.49 -10.48 -8.68
C LYS A 112 2.77 -9.62 -8.70
N ALA A 113 2.84 -8.66 -9.61
CA ALA A 113 3.99 -7.76 -9.73
C ALA A 113 4.15 -6.91 -8.46
N LYS A 114 5.40 -6.60 -8.11
CA LYS A 114 5.74 -5.79 -6.95
C LYS A 114 5.57 -4.30 -7.29
N SER A 115 5.05 -3.53 -6.34
CA SER A 115 4.97 -2.07 -6.43
C SER A 115 6.34 -1.40 -6.45
N CYS A 116 6.36 -0.14 -6.87
CA CYS A 116 7.50 0.76 -6.74
C CYS A 116 7.51 1.44 -5.37
N ASN A 117 8.67 1.75 -4.81
CA ASN A 117 8.82 2.48 -3.54
C ASN A 117 9.74 3.70 -3.62
N TRP A 118 9.97 4.22 -4.83
CA TRP A 118 10.84 5.36 -5.10
C TRP A 118 10.28 6.19 -6.26
N GLY A 119 10.71 7.45 -6.36
CA GLY A 119 10.29 8.34 -7.44
C GLY A 119 8.83 8.78 -7.38
N PRO A 120 8.34 9.46 -8.44
CA PRO A 120 6.98 9.97 -8.51
C PRO A 120 5.89 8.88 -8.62
N MET A 121 6.28 7.66 -8.96
CA MET A 121 5.44 6.45 -9.06
C MET A 121 5.47 5.58 -7.80
N ALA A 122 6.13 6.04 -6.73
CA ALA A 122 6.17 5.32 -5.47
C ALA A 122 4.75 4.98 -4.98
N GLY A 123 4.54 3.72 -4.61
CA GLY A 123 3.27 3.16 -4.17
C GLY A 123 2.49 2.42 -5.26
N PHE A 124 2.73 2.70 -6.55
CA PHE A 124 2.01 2.03 -7.65
C PHE A 124 2.66 0.71 -8.08
N VAL A 125 1.85 -0.21 -8.61
CA VAL A 125 2.35 -1.34 -9.41
C VAL A 125 2.51 -0.89 -10.86
N CYS A 126 3.75 -0.67 -11.29
CA CYS A 126 4.05 -0.12 -12.60
C CYS A 126 4.03 -1.20 -13.70
N LEU A 127 3.59 -0.82 -14.90
CA LEU A 127 3.65 -1.65 -16.10
C LEU A 127 5.10 -1.90 -16.53
N ASP A 128 5.92 -0.84 -16.45
CA ASP A 128 7.36 -0.93 -16.70
C ASP A 128 8.04 -1.72 -15.56
N PRO A 129 8.60 -2.91 -15.84
CA PRO A 129 9.15 -3.78 -14.82
C PRO A 129 10.42 -3.22 -14.16
N PHE A 130 11.08 -2.22 -14.76
CA PHE A 130 12.22 -1.53 -14.14
C PHE A 130 11.80 -0.65 -12.96
N LEU A 131 10.51 -0.30 -12.87
CA LEU A 131 9.95 0.55 -11.82
C LEU A 131 9.35 -0.31 -10.71
N ASN A 132 10.22 -1.01 -9.99
CA ASN A 132 9.83 -1.92 -8.90
C ASN A 132 10.67 -1.68 -7.64
N LYS A 133 10.19 -2.15 -6.49
CA LYS A 133 10.87 -1.99 -5.20
C LYS A 133 12.13 -2.82 -5.01
N ASN A 134 12.34 -3.86 -5.80
CA ASN A 134 13.54 -4.74 -5.74
C ASN A 134 14.61 -4.33 -6.76
N GLY A 135 14.43 -3.22 -7.49
CA GLY A 135 15.42 -2.74 -8.47
C GLY A 135 15.69 -3.75 -9.58
N LYS A 136 16.96 -3.89 -9.98
CA LYS A 136 17.37 -4.78 -11.09
C LYS A 136 17.02 -6.25 -10.85
N GLU A 137 17.13 -6.73 -9.61
CA GLU A 137 16.83 -8.12 -9.24
C GLU A 137 15.34 -8.46 -9.45
N GLY A 138 14.46 -7.47 -9.31
CA GLY A 138 13.01 -7.66 -9.47
C GLY A 138 12.51 -7.62 -10.91
N VAL A 139 13.30 -7.11 -11.87
CA VAL A 139 12.79 -6.74 -13.21
C VAL A 139 12.21 -7.94 -13.95
N LEU A 140 12.93 -9.07 -14.00
CA LEU A 140 12.43 -10.26 -14.68
C LEU A 140 11.13 -10.78 -14.05
N SER A 141 11.09 -10.90 -12.73
CA SER A 141 9.91 -11.37 -12.00
C SER A 141 8.69 -10.45 -12.21
N ASN A 142 8.90 -9.13 -12.27
CA ASN A 142 7.85 -8.16 -12.53
C ASN A 142 7.38 -8.21 -13.99
N LEU A 143 8.28 -8.37 -14.96
CA LEU A 143 7.91 -8.54 -16.38
C LEU A 143 7.01 -9.76 -16.55
N GLU A 144 7.38 -10.88 -15.94
CA GLU A 144 6.60 -12.12 -16.01
C GLU A 144 5.25 -11.99 -15.33
N ALA A 145 5.21 -11.37 -14.15
CA ALA A 145 3.96 -11.13 -13.44
C ALA A 145 3.04 -10.18 -14.21
N ASN A 146 3.55 -9.08 -14.75
CA ASN A 146 2.78 -8.15 -15.58
C ASN A 146 2.24 -8.84 -16.84
N TYR A 147 3.11 -9.55 -17.57
CA TYR A 147 2.72 -10.30 -18.76
C TYR A 147 1.61 -11.31 -18.44
N LYS A 148 1.75 -12.08 -17.34
CA LYS A 148 0.74 -13.04 -16.90
C LYS A 148 -0.58 -12.35 -16.58
N SER A 149 -0.57 -11.26 -15.80
CA SER A 149 -1.80 -10.54 -15.43
C SER A 149 -2.53 -9.96 -16.64
N LEU A 150 -1.80 -9.49 -17.66
CA LEU A 150 -2.38 -8.89 -18.87
C LEU A 150 -2.86 -9.92 -19.90
N THR A 151 -2.36 -11.15 -19.86
CA THR A 151 -2.65 -12.17 -20.89
C THR A 151 -3.47 -13.35 -20.38
N GLN A 152 -3.49 -13.61 -19.07
CA GLN A 152 -4.29 -14.67 -18.48
C GLN A 152 -5.55 -14.09 -17.86
N GLU A 153 -6.70 -14.68 -18.20
CA GLU A 153 -7.98 -14.30 -17.62
C GLU A 153 -8.06 -14.69 -16.14
N PHE A 154 -8.72 -13.84 -15.39
CA PHE A 154 -9.12 -14.01 -14.01
C PHE A 154 -10.58 -13.58 -13.92
N GLU A 155 -11.46 -14.49 -13.48
CA GLU A 155 -12.91 -14.24 -13.45
C GLU A 155 -13.49 -13.78 -14.81
N GLY A 156 -12.90 -14.28 -15.91
CA GLY A 156 -13.31 -13.98 -17.28
C GLY A 156 -12.80 -12.65 -17.84
N LYS A 157 -11.85 -11.98 -17.17
CA LYS A 157 -11.20 -10.75 -17.65
C LYS A 157 -9.70 -10.75 -17.36
N THR A 158 -8.91 -10.09 -18.19
CA THR A 158 -7.50 -9.83 -17.88
C THR A 158 -7.34 -8.55 -17.08
N ALA A 159 -6.18 -8.36 -16.44
CA ALA A 159 -5.81 -7.06 -15.89
C ALA A 159 -5.72 -6.01 -17.02
N GLY A 160 -5.90 -4.74 -16.64
CA GLY A 160 -5.73 -3.60 -17.52
C GLY A 160 -4.51 -2.77 -17.17
N ILE A 161 -4.41 -1.60 -17.82
CA ILE A 161 -3.42 -0.57 -17.52
C ILE A 161 -4.08 0.80 -17.49
N GLN A 162 -3.49 1.73 -16.75
CA GLN A 162 -3.95 3.11 -16.63
C GLN A 162 -2.77 4.06 -16.55
N HIS A 163 -2.81 5.18 -17.29
CA HIS A 163 -1.82 6.24 -17.16
C HIS A 163 -1.82 6.74 -15.71
N ILE A 164 -0.66 6.71 -15.07
CA ILE A 164 -0.51 7.21 -13.70
C ILE A 164 -0.68 8.73 -13.73
N GLN A 165 -1.72 9.16 -13.03
CA GLN A 165 -1.96 10.57 -12.73
C GLN A 165 -2.08 10.72 -11.22
N ILE A 166 -1.48 11.77 -10.65
CA ILE A 166 -1.50 12.04 -9.21
C ILE A 166 -2.07 13.43 -8.90
N SER A 167 -2.70 13.58 -7.75
CA SER A 167 -3.22 14.87 -7.31
C SER A 167 -2.11 15.83 -6.85
N ASP A 168 -2.44 17.10 -6.63
CA ASP A 168 -1.52 18.05 -5.97
C ASP A 168 -1.16 17.59 -4.55
N PHE A 169 -2.05 16.89 -3.85
CA PHE A 169 -1.79 16.40 -2.50
C PHE A 169 -0.73 15.30 -2.52
N GLN A 170 -0.90 14.28 -3.37
CA GLN A 170 0.10 13.23 -3.56
C GLN A 170 1.44 13.79 -4.04
N PHE A 171 1.44 14.72 -5.00
CA PHE A 171 2.69 15.32 -5.48
C PHE A 171 3.44 16.07 -4.35
N ASN A 172 2.73 16.87 -3.56
CA ASN A 172 3.33 17.56 -2.42
C ASN A 172 3.73 16.61 -1.28
N TRP A 173 3.04 15.49 -1.11
CA TRP A 173 3.43 14.44 -0.17
C TRP A 173 4.75 13.77 -0.59
N LEU A 174 4.88 13.42 -1.87
CA LEU A 174 6.11 12.82 -2.43
C LEU A 174 7.31 13.73 -2.25
N ARG A 175 7.14 15.04 -2.51
CA ARG A 175 8.19 16.05 -2.32
C ARG A 175 8.63 16.19 -0.87
N ARG A 176 7.68 16.22 0.08
CA ARG A 176 7.99 16.34 1.52
C ARG A 176 8.56 15.06 2.13
N SER A 177 8.47 13.94 1.40
CA SER A 177 8.94 12.63 1.84
C SER A 177 10.19 12.17 1.06
N ASP A 178 10.85 13.09 0.37
CA ASP A 178 12.09 12.88 -0.39
C ASP A 178 12.00 11.79 -1.49
N TYR A 179 10.79 11.52 -2.01
CA TYR A 179 10.60 10.66 -3.18
C TYR A 179 10.75 11.40 -4.51
N VAL A 180 10.62 12.73 -4.47
CA VAL A 180 10.79 13.64 -5.60
C VAL A 180 11.71 14.78 -5.16
N ASN A 181 12.76 15.06 -5.93
CA ASN A 181 13.77 16.06 -5.59
C ASN A 181 13.29 17.49 -5.92
N GLU A 182 14.18 18.48 -5.73
CA GLU A 182 14.01 19.84 -6.25
C GLU A 182 14.25 19.87 -7.78
N GLY A 183 13.30 19.33 -8.54
CA GLY A 183 13.32 19.37 -9.99
C GLY A 183 13.01 20.75 -10.58
N THR A 184 12.99 20.82 -11.92
CA THR A 184 12.77 22.07 -12.66
C THR A 184 11.33 22.22 -13.10
N TYR A 185 10.73 23.39 -12.82
CA TYR A 185 9.43 23.75 -13.37
C TYR A 185 9.57 24.44 -14.74
N ILE A 186 8.76 24.03 -15.70
CA ILE A 186 8.60 24.66 -17.01
C ILE A 186 7.18 25.22 -17.07
N ASN A 187 7.08 26.55 -17.19
CA ASN A 187 5.83 27.31 -17.28
C ASN A 187 4.80 27.01 -16.18
N GLY A 188 5.22 26.50 -15.02
CA GLY A 188 4.35 26.12 -13.91
C GLY A 188 3.42 24.93 -14.16
N GLN A 189 3.48 24.31 -15.35
CA GLN A 189 2.60 23.20 -15.76
C GLN A 189 3.36 21.90 -16.01
N THR A 190 4.68 21.95 -16.01
CA THR A 190 5.53 20.77 -16.18
C THR A 190 6.63 20.80 -15.14
N PHE A 191 6.90 19.66 -14.54
CA PHE A 191 7.98 19.45 -13.59
C PHE A 191 8.86 18.32 -14.11
N ILE A 192 10.16 18.58 -14.28
CA ILE A 192 11.13 17.62 -14.82
C ILE A 192 12.21 17.37 -13.78
N ASP A 193 12.57 16.11 -13.60
CA ASP A 193 13.58 15.69 -12.63
C ASP A 193 14.13 14.30 -12.99
N ASP A 194 15.22 13.94 -12.33
CA ASP A 194 15.73 12.58 -12.29
C ASP A 194 15.66 12.06 -10.87
N VAL A 195 15.27 10.80 -10.73
CA VAL A 195 15.31 10.11 -9.45
C VAL A 195 16.11 8.83 -9.58
N THR A 196 16.93 8.54 -8.58
CA THR A 196 17.71 7.32 -8.51
C THR A 196 17.22 6.48 -7.34
N GLN A 197 16.94 5.20 -7.59
CA GLN A 197 16.57 4.27 -6.54
C GLN A 197 17.64 4.22 -5.45
N ASN A 198 17.28 4.61 -4.24
CA ASN A 198 18.17 4.69 -3.10
C ASN A 198 18.10 3.39 -2.29
N GLN A 199 18.65 2.30 -2.85
CA GLN A 199 18.86 1.04 -2.12
C GLN A 199 20.35 0.72 -1.99
N ASN A 200 20.68 -0.14 -1.01
CA ASN A 200 22.02 -0.50 -0.57
C ASN A 200 22.97 -0.87 -1.73
N ASN A 201 23.64 0.16 -2.24
CA ASN A 201 24.97 0.21 -2.87
C ASN A 201 25.38 -0.73 -4.01
N LYS A 202 24.54 -1.58 -4.60
CA LYS A 202 25.04 -2.41 -5.72
C LYS A 202 24.42 -2.22 -7.09
N ASP A 203 23.19 -1.74 -7.25
CA ASP A 203 22.63 -1.58 -8.60
C ASP A 203 21.50 -0.54 -8.69
N LYS A 204 21.88 0.74 -8.77
CA LYS A 204 20.94 1.85 -8.84
C LYS A 204 20.27 1.94 -10.23
N ILE A 205 18.94 2.05 -10.26
CA ILE A 205 18.20 2.47 -11.46
C ILE A 205 17.97 3.97 -11.35
N THR A 206 18.36 4.72 -12.38
CA THR A 206 18.01 6.14 -12.51
C THR A 206 16.88 6.27 -13.51
N PHE A 207 15.91 7.12 -13.18
CA PHE A 207 14.71 7.35 -13.97
C PHE A 207 14.51 8.84 -14.17
N ALA A 208 14.60 9.26 -15.43
CA ALA A 208 14.32 10.62 -15.86
C ALA A 208 12.85 10.76 -16.22
N TYR A 209 12.15 11.72 -15.60
CA TYR A 209 10.70 11.84 -15.71
C TYR A 209 10.22 13.28 -15.89
N ALA A 210 8.97 13.38 -16.33
CA ALA A 210 8.21 14.62 -16.34
C ALA A 210 6.83 14.38 -15.71
N LEU A 211 6.42 15.28 -14.83
CA LEU A 211 5.05 15.41 -14.38
C LEU A 211 4.41 16.59 -15.12
N VAL A 212 3.31 16.35 -15.81
CA VAL A 212 2.60 17.38 -16.60
C VAL A 212 1.21 17.58 -16.04
N LYS A 213 0.82 18.84 -15.80
CA LYS A 213 -0.53 19.18 -15.36
C LYS A 213 -1.49 18.96 -16.53
N GLU A 214 -2.39 18.00 -16.40
CA GLU A 214 -3.39 17.66 -17.39
C GLU A 214 -4.64 18.56 -17.28
N GLU A 215 -5.51 18.51 -18.28
CA GLU A 215 -6.74 19.31 -18.33
C GLU A 215 -7.67 19.07 -17.15
N ASN A 216 -7.66 17.85 -16.59
CA ASN A 216 -8.42 17.48 -15.39
C ASN A 216 -7.78 17.99 -14.08
N GLY A 217 -6.67 18.73 -14.16
CA GLY A 217 -5.96 19.26 -13.01
C GLY A 217 -5.09 18.25 -12.26
N LEU A 218 -4.92 17.02 -12.76
CA LEU A 218 -3.98 16.04 -12.19
C LEU A 218 -2.61 16.16 -12.84
N TRP A 219 -1.57 15.66 -12.16
CA TRP A 219 -0.24 15.51 -12.74
C TRP A 219 -0.11 14.16 -13.42
N GLY A 220 -0.11 14.13 -14.75
CA GLY A 220 0.22 12.95 -15.53
C GLY A 220 1.72 12.65 -15.47
N LEU A 221 2.08 11.39 -15.23
CA LEU A 221 3.47 10.97 -15.14
C LEU A 221 3.99 10.44 -16.48
N TYR A 222 5.17 10.90 -16.87
CA TYR A 222 5.84 10.58 -18.12
C TYR A 222 7.33 10.32 -17.91
N TYR A 223 7.99 9.60 -18.82
CA TYR A 223 9.42 9.33 -18.76
C TYR A 223 10.18 9.65 -20.06
N ASP A 224 11.40 10.16 -19.92
CA ASP A 224 12.29 10.51 -21.04
C ASP A 224 12.85 9.21 -21.63
N ILE A 225 12.37 8.84 -22.82
CA ILE A 225 12.68 7.53 -23.43
C ILE A 225 14.16 7.44 -23.83
N GLU A 226 14.71 8.54 -24.38
CA GLU A 226 16.11 8.58 -24.80
C GLU A 226 17.03 8.44 -23.59
N LYS A 227 16.72 9.14 -22.49
CA LYS A 227 17.56 9.08 -21.28
C LYS A 227 17.46 7.76 -20.53
N ASN A 228 16.28 7.14 -20.51
CA ASN A 228 16.06 5.90 -19.76
C ASN A 228 16.45 4.63 -20.54
N TYR A 229 16.33 4.67 -21.88
CA TYR A 229 16.47 3.50 -22.75
C TYR A 229 17.33 3.72 -23.99
N GLY A 230 17.88 4.92 -24.21
CA GLY A 230 18.73 5.21 -25.38
C GLY A 230 17.97 5.31 -26.71
N VAL A 231 16.63 5.28 -26.68
CA VAL A 231 15.80 5.29 -27.89
C VAL A 231 15.47 6.72 -28.27
N LYS A 232 16.10 7.19 -29.36
CA LYS A 232 15.78 8.49 -29.97
C LYS A 232 14.45 8.42 -30.72
N PHE A 233 13.62 9.44 -30.52
CA PHE A 233 12.40 9.61 -31.30
C PHE A 233 12.76 10.14 -32.70
N ASP A 234 12.47 9.35 -33.72
CA ASP A 234 12.64 9.71 -35.14
C ASP A 234 11.36 9.32 -35.91
N PRO A 235 10.41 10.23 -36.14
CA PRO A 235 9.21 9.91 -36.90
C PRO A 235 9.58 9.65 -38.38
N PRO A 236 8.98 8.65 -39.06
CA PRO A 236 7.75 7.93 -38.72
C PRO A 236 7.95 6.53 -38.08
N ASP A 237 9.07 6.28 -37.41
CA ASP A 237 9.45 4.94 -36.93
C ASP A 237 8.45 4.29 -35.94
N THR A 238 8.48 2.95 -35.91
CA THR A 238 7.88 2.10 -34.88
C THR A 238 8.65 2.22 -33.55
N ILE A 239 8.51 3.36 -32.88
CA ILE A 239 9.17 3.62 -31.59
C ILE A 239 8.88 2.53 -30.56
N GLU A 240 7.70 1.90 -30.60
CA GLU A 240 7.30 0.80 -29.74
C GLU A 240 8.20 -0.42 -29.92
N GLU A 241 8.58 -0.76 -31.15
CA GLU A 241 9.46 -1.90 -31.44
C GLU A 241 10.89 -1.62 -30.97
N ARG A 242 11.38 -0.41 -31.23
CA ARG A 242 12.72 0.03 -30.78
C ARG A 242 12.79 0.08 -29.25
N LEU A 243 11.73 0.55 -28.59
CA LEU A 243 11.64 0.57 -27.14
C LEU A 243 11.55 -0.84 -26.55
N ALA A 244 10.73 -1.72 -27.12
CA ALA A 244 10.66 -3.11 -26.71
C ALA A 244 12.03 -3.80 -26.80
N SER A 245 12.75 -3.58 -27.91
CA SER A 245 14.10 -4.11 -28.13
C SER A 245 15.10 -3.55 -27.12
N ALA A 246 15.14 -2.22 -26.91
CA ALA A 246 16.04 -1.61 -25.94
C ALA A 246 15.78 -2.08 -24.49
N CYS A 247 14.51 -2.26 -24.11
CA CYS A 247 14.16 -2.82 -22.81
C CYS A 247 14.60 -4.29 -22.67
N ALA A 248 14.42 -5.09 -23.73
CA ALA A 248 14.84 -6.49 -23.75
C ALA A 248 16.37 -6.62 -23.68
N GLU A 249 17.13 -5.85 -24.48
CA GLU A 249 18.60 -5.81 -24.42
C GLU A 249 19.10 -5.46 -23.02
N LYS A 250 18.53 -4.41 -22.42
CA LYS A 250 18.86 -3.97 -21.05
C LYS A 250 18.58 -5.07 -20.03
N LEU A 251 17.47 -5.79 -20.17
CA LEU A 251 17.12 -6.89 -19.27
C LEU A 251 18.02 -8.13 -19.49
N THR A 252 18.32 -8.48 -20.74
CA THR A 252 19.26 -9.56 -21.08
C THR A 252 20.61 -9.35 -20.40
N GLU A 253 21.14 -8.14 -20.40
CA GLU A 253 22.40 -7.80 -19.72
C GLU A 253 22.30 -7.97 -18.19
N ILE A 254 21.15 -7.62 -17.59
CA ILE A 254 20.91 -7.79 -16.14
C ILE A 254 20.89 -9.27 -15.75
N ILE A 255 20.26 -10.12 -16.58
CA ILE A 255 19.99 -11.52 -16.23
C ILE A 255 20.99 -12.51 -16.84
N LYS A 256 22.02 -12.05 -17.55
CA LYS A 256 22.96 -12.93 -18.28
C LYS A 256 23.64 -13.99 -17.43
N ASN A 257 23.76 -13.75 -16.13
CA ASN A 257 24.39 -14.68 -15.17
C ASN A 257 23.35 -15.53 -14.39
N THR A 258 22.06 -15.41 -14.69
CA THR A 258 21.02 -16.23 -14.06
C THR A 258 20.99 -17.63 -14.68
N PRO A 259 20.54 -18.66 -13.95
CA PRO A 259 20.34 -19.99 -14.53
C PRO A 259 19.26 -19.96 -15.61
N ASN A 260 19.59 -20.39 -16.83
CA ASN A 260 18.68 -20.48 -17.97
C ASN A 260 17.94 -19.16 -18.28
N PRO A 261 18.67 -18.07 -18.63
CA PRO A 261 18.03 -16.79 -18.91
C PRO A 261 17.14 -16.91 -20.17
N PRO A 262 15.95 -16.28 -20.19
CA PRO A 262 15.18 -16.13 -21.42
C PRO A 262 16.00 -15.48 -22.53
N THR A 263 15.73 -15.88 -23.76
CA THR A 263 16.31 -15.24 -24.95
C THR A 263 15.83 -13.80 -25.08
N GLN A 264 16.62 -12.95 -25.75
CA GLN A 264 16.21 -11.57 -26.04
C GLN A 264 14.88 -11.53 -26.82
N GLU A 265 14.68 -12.42 -27.79
CA GLU A 265 13.44 -12.52 -28.56
C GLU A 265 12.21 -12.80 -27.68
N GLU A 266 12.34 -13.71 -26.70
CA GLU A 266 11.27 -13.98 -25.73
C GLU A 266 10.95 -12.76 -24.85
N LEU A 267 11.97 -12.01 -24.44
CA LEU A 267 11.79 -10.78 -23.68
C LEU A 267 11.14 -9.67 -24.53
N GLU A 268 11.61 -9.48 -25.76
CA GLU A 268 11.06 -8.51 -26.71
C GLU A 268 9.59 -8.76 -26.96
N LYS A 269 9.18 -10.02 -27.14
CA LYS A 269 7.78 -10.39 -27.28
C LYS A 269 6.95 -9.99 -26.06
N LYS A 270 7.45 -10.26 -24.85
CA LYS A 270 6.76 -9.90 -23.60
C LYS A 270 6.63 -8.38 -23.41
N PHE A 271 7.60 -7.61 -23.90
CA PHE A 271 7.55 -6.14 -23.90
C PHE A 271 6.63 -5.59 -25.00
N ARG A 272 6.64 -6.18 -26.20
CA ARG A 272 5.89 -5.67 -27.35
C ARG A 272 4.38 -5.87 -27.20
N ASP A 273 3.95 -7.10 -26.93
CA ASP A 273 2.56 -7.51 -27.19
C ASP A 273 1.53 -6.95 -26.18
N PRO A 274 1.81 -6.91 -24.86
CA PRO A 274 0.92 -6.26 -23.90
C PRO A 274 1.42 -4.92 -23.36
N ILE A 275 2.74 -4.67 -23.31
CA ILE A 275 3.29 -3.48 -22.64
C ILE A 275 3.37 -2.29 -23.59
N PHE A 276 4.15 -2.35 -24.66
CA PHE A 276 4.42 -1.16 -25.49
C PHE A 276 3.40 -0.89 -26.58
N LYS A 277 2.59 -1.88 -26.99
CA LYS A 277 1.49 -1.67 -27.96
C LYS A 277 0.48 -0.60 -27.53
N THR A 278 0.42 -0.29 -26.24
CA THR A 278 -0.55 0.63 -25.63
C THR A 278 0.09 1.90 -25.09
N VAL A 279 1.42 2.04 -25.18
CA VAL A 279 2.11 3.21 -24.62
C VAL A 279 1.91 4.39 -25.54
N GLU A 280 1.31 5.45 -24.99
CA GLU A 280 1.18 6.72 -25.69
C GLU A 280 2.37 7.64 -25.43
N PHE A 281 2.73 8.42 -26.45
CA PHE A 281 3.85 9.34 -26.45
C PHE A 281 3.39 10.79 -26.45
N ARG A 282 4.18 11.67 -25.84
CA ARG A 282 3.96 13.12 -25.80
C ARG A 282 5.27 13.85 -26.05
N CYS A 283 5.24 14.81 -26.97
CA CYS A 283 6.32 15.78 -27.12
C CYS A 283 6.21 16.83 -26.01
N ILE A 284 7.24 16.94 -25.18
CA ILE A 284 7.35 17.91 -24.10
C ILE A 284 8.59 18.77 -24.37
N LYS A 285 8.46 20.08 -24.16
CA LYS A 285 9.58 21.00 -24.27
C LYS A 285 10.47 20.89 -23.03
N ASP A 286 11.76 20.70 -23.23
CA ASP A 286 12.73 20.73 -22.15
C ASP A 286 13.07 22.17 -21.71
N ILE A 287 13.98 22.30 -20.75
CA ILE A 287 14.45 23.59 -20.22
C ILE A 287 15.11 24.49 -21.28
N ASN A 288 15.58 23.91 -22.37
CA ASN A 288 16.19 24.61 -23.50
C ASN A 288 15.18 24.83 -24.64
N ASN A 289 13.89 24.59 -24.40
CA ASN A 289 12.80 24.69 -25.37
C ASN A 289 12.97 23.72 -26.57
N ASN A 290 13.77 22.65 -26.42
CA ASN A 290 13.85 21.57 -27.39
C ASN A 290 12.68 20.61 -27.20
N ASN A 291 12.14 20.09 -28.30
CA ASN A 291 11.13 19.05 -28.23
C ASN A 291 11.80 17.72 -27.86
N LYS A 292 11.36 17.11 -26.76
CA LYS A 292 11.74 15.77 -26.34
C LYS A 292 10.51 14.87 -26.35
N CYS A 293 10.72 13.60 -26.70
CA CYS A 293 9.65 12.61 -26.64
C CYS A 293 9.65 11.93 -25.28
N TYR A 294 8.48 11.92 -24.65
CA TYR A 294 8.24 11.23 -23.40
C TYR A 294 7.13 10.18 -23.60
N ALA A 295 7.27 9.04 -22.95
CA ALA A 295 6.20 8.03 -22.86
C ALA A 295 5.41 8.20 -21.57
N LYS A 296 4.11 7.93 -21.60
CA LYS A 296 3.30 7.83 -20.38
C LYS A 296 3.81 6.69 -19.49
N VAL A 297 3.85 6.91 -18.18
CA VAL A 297 4.04 5.82 -17.21
C VAL A 297 2.69 5.22 -16.88
N TYR A 298 2.54 3.92 -17.07
CA TYR A 298 1.31 3.19 -16.76
C TYR A 298 1.43 2.39 -15.46
N GLY A 299 0.34 2.33 -14.72
CA GLY A 299 0.13 1.41 -13.61
C GLY A 299 -0.78 0.27 -14.03
N MET A 300 -0.66 -0.87 -13.35
CA MET A 300 -1.54 -2.02 -13.52
C MET A 300 -2.95 -1.70 -12.99
N VAL A 301 -3.98 -2.32 -13.57
CA VAL A 301 -5.39 -2.16 -13.20
C VAL A 301 -6.00 -3.53 -12.95
N ASN A 302 -6.79 -3.67 -11.89
CA ASN A 302 -7.56 -4.90 -11.63
C ASN A 302 -8.47 -5.25 -12.82
N ALA A 303 -8.74 -6.54 -13.02
CA ALA A 303 -9.60 -7.01 -14.10
C ALA A 303 -11.05 -6.47 -14.01
N HIS A 304 -11.48 -6.15 -12.79
CA HIS A 304 -12.77 -5.52 -12.48
C HIS A 304 -12.52 -4.17 -11.79
N PRO A 305 -12.14 -3.12 -12.54
CA PRO A 305 -11.85 -1.82 -11.97
C PRO A 305 -13.12 -1.19 -11.35
N PRO A 306 -13.04 -0.66 -10.11
CA PRO A 306 -14.22 -0.09 -9.45
C PRO A 306 -14.56 1.33 -9.91
N TYR A 307 -13.61 2.07 -10.50
CA TYR A 307 -13.82 3.46 -10.87
C TYR A 307 -14.30 3.60 -12.33
N PRO A 308 -15.35 4.42 -12.58
CA PRO A 308 -15.78 4.77 -13.93
C PRO A 308 -14.79 5.74 -14.59
N GLN A 309 -15.01 6.03 -15.88
CA GLN A 309 -14.09 6.82 -16.72
C GLN A 309 -13.66 8.17 -16.10
N GLU A 310 -14.57 8.90 -15.46
CA GLU A 310 -14.29 10.18 -14.80
C GLU A 310 -13.25 10.09 -13.67
N TYR A 311 -13.11 8.91 -13.05
CA TYR A 311 -12.16 8.63 -11.99
C TYR A 311 -11.20 7.48 -12.37
N ALA A 312 -11.09 7.16 -13.66
CA ALA A 312 -10.35 5.98 -14.10
C ALA A 312 -8.87 6.00 -13.67
N TYR A 313 -8.29 7.18 -13.47
CA TYR A 313 -6.92 7.33 -12.93
C TYR A 313 -6.73 6.65 -11.57
N LYS A 314 -7.80 6.53 -10.75
CA LYS A 314 -7.76 5.83 -9.47
C LYS A 314 -7.75 4.31 -9.60
N ASN A 315 -7.99 3.75 -10.79
CA ASN A 315 -7.88 2.31 -11.03
C ASN A 315 -6.43 1.82 -11.12
N ALA A 316 -5.45 2.72 -11.24
CA ALA A 316 -4.04 2.33 -11.12
C ALA A 316 -3.78 1.82 -9.69
N VAL A 317 -3.38 0.56 -9.58
CA VAL A 317 -3.38 -0.12 -8.27
C VAL A 317 -2.17 0.25 -7.42
N THR A 318 -2.41 0.40 -6.12
CA THR A 318 -1.40 0.51 -5.06
C THR A 318 -1.38 -0.74 -4.18
N GLY A 319 -0.58 -0.74 -3.10
CA GLY A 319 -0.56 -1.83 -2.13
C GLY A 319 -1.94 -2.08 -1.49
N ASP A 320 -2.25 -3.33 -1.26
CA ASP A 320 -3.46 -3.83 -0.62
C ASP A 320 -3.21 -4.21 0.86
N TYR A 321 -4.26 -4.55 1.59
CA TYR A 321 -4.15 -5.09 2.95
C TYR A 321 -4.14 -6.62 2.88
N ASP A 322 -2.92 -7.16 2.86
CA ASP A 322 -2.67 -8.58 3.05
C ASP A 322 -2.98 -8.94 4.52
N LEU A 323 -4.08 -9.64 4.78
CA LEU A 323 -4.34 -10.16 6.13
C LEU A 323 -3.24 -11.17 6.50
N PHE A 324 -2.80 -11.09 7.75
CA PHE A 324 -1.79 -11.99 8.30
C PHE A 324 -2.45 -13.14 9.06
N ALA A 325 -3.38 -12.82 9.97
CA ALA A 325 -4.28 -13.80 10.57
C ALA A 325 -5.55 -13.12 11.12
N VAL A 326 -6.59 -13.92 11.33
CA VAL A 326 -7.78 -13.54 12.10
C VAL A 326 -7.97 -14.56 13.23
N TRP A 327 -7.98 -14.10 14.48
CA TRP A 327 -8.18 -14.95 15.67
C TRP A 327 -9.47 -14.58 16.38
N PRO A 328 -10.56 -15.32 16.16
CA PRO A 328 -11.84 -15.04 16.81
C PRO A 328 -11.81 -15.48 18.27
N LYS A 329 -12.60 -14.80 19.11
CA LYS A 329 -12.80 -15.21 20.51
C LYS A 329 -13.64 -16.49 20.64
N ASN A 330 -14.63 -16.65 19.76
CA ASN A 330 -15.48 -17.83 19.71
C ASN A 330 -15.34 -18.53 18.34
N PHE A 331 -15.27 -19.86 18.35
CA PHE A 331 -15.21 -20.66 17.13
C PHE A 331 -16.63 -20.99 16.66
N ASP A 332 -16.96 -20.63 15.42
CA ASP A 332 -18.08 -21.24 14.71
C ASP A 332 -17.50 -22.36 13.81
N GLU A 333 -18.03 -23.57 13.93
CA GLU A 333 -17.53 -24.79 13.26
C GLU A 333 -17.59 -24.70 11.72
N GLY A 334 -18.19 -23.64 11.16
CA GLY A 334 -18.27 -23.35 9.73
C GLY A 334 -16.97 -22.93 9.03
N ILE A 335 -15.80 -23.10 9.66
CA ILE A 335 -14.46 -22.83 9.08
C ILE A 335 -14.11 -23.92 8.06
N ILE A 336 -14.83 -23.94 6.95
CA ILE A 336 -14.47 -24.70 5.75
C ILE A 336 -13.65 -23.73 4.88
N THR A 337 -12.42 -24.11 4.58
CA THR A 337 -11.57 -23.38 3.64
C THR A 337 -12.06 -23.65 2.22
N ASN A 338 -12.47 -22.59 1.51
CA ASN A 338 -12.79 -22.72 0.09
C ASN A 338 -11.46 -22.71 -0.69
N LYS A 339 -10.89 -23.90 -0.94
CA LYS A 339 -9.68 -24.03 -1.75
C LYS A 339 -9.96 -23.62 -3.20
N GLY A 340 -9.06 -22.84 -3.79
CA GLY A 340 -9.09 -22.54 -5.23
C GLY A 340 -10.09 -21.45 -5.68
N THR A 341 -10.59 -20.62 -4.76
CA THR A 341 -11.41 -19.46 -5.14
C THR A 341 -10.55 -18.30 -5.67
N PRO A 342 -11.14 -17.32 -6.36
CA PRO A 342 -10.45 -16.07 -6.72
C PRO A 342 -9.79 -15.33 -5.54
N ALA A 343 -10.25 -15.59 -4.31
CA ALA A 343 -9.69 -15.06 -3.07
C ALA A 343 -8.58 -15.94 -2.45
N GLY A 344 -8.15 -17.00 -3.13
CA GLY A 344 -7.15 -17.96 -2.62
C GLY A 344 -7.72 -18.98 -1.63
N ASN A 345 -6.86 -19.55 -0.79
CA ASN A 345 -7.26 -20.42 0.32
C ASN A 345 -7.77 -19.53 1.46
N ILE A 346 -9.08 -19.47 1.63
CA ILE A 346 -9.70 -18.58 2.60
C ILE A 346 -10.81 -19.31 3.36
N SER A 347 -10.88 -19.13 4.68
CA SER A 347 -12.03 -19.58 5.48
C SER A 347 -13.20 -18.61 5.32
N ASN A 348 -14.42 -19.10 5.57
CA ASN A 348 -15.61 -18.24 5.58
C ASN A 348 -15.45 -17.05 6.53
N GLU A 349 -14.80 -17.26 7.69
CA GLU A 349 -14.59 -16.21 8.67
C GLU A 349 -13.60 -15.14 8.20
N VAL A 350 -12.44 -15.54 7.64
CA VAL A 350 -11.48 -14.58 7.09
C VAL A 350 -12.10 -13.79 5.94
N TYR A 351 -12.88 -14.46 5.06
CA TYR A 351 -13.61 -13.79 4.00
C TYR A 351 -14.60 -12.77 4.54
N ARG A 352 -15.43 -13.17 5.51
CA ARG A 352 -16.45 -12.34 6.15
C ARG A 352 -15.82 -11.10 6.80
N ILE A 353 -14.77 -11.29 7.61
CA ILE A 353 -14.03 -10.18 8.26
C ILE A 353 -13.44 -9.25 7.21
N GLY A 354 -12.83 -9.78 6.14
CA GLY A 354 -12.34 -8.97 5.02
C GLY A 354 -13.43 -8.09 4.37
N GLN A 355 -14.64 -8.64 4.15
CA GLN A 355 -15.76 -7.86 3.60
C GLN A 355 -16.28 -6.79 4.57
N ILE A 356 -16.31 -7.07 5.87
CA ILE A 356 -16.71 -6.10 6.89
C ILE A 356 -15.68 -4.98 6.99
N ILE A 357 -14.38 -5.28 6.95
CA ILE A 357 -13.30 -4.28 6.87
C ILE A 357 -13.49 -3.39 5.65
N ASN A 358 -13.70 -3.97 4.45
CA ASN A 358 -13.93 -3.20 3.23
C ASN A 358 -15.15 -2.26 3.38
N SER A 359 -16.25 -2.79 3.93
CA SER A 359 -17.48 -2.02 4.17
C SER A 359 -17.26 -0.90 5.19
N LYS A 360 -16.45 -1.13 6.22
CA LYS A 360 -16.15 -0.13 7.26
C LYS A 360 -15.18 0.93 6.77
N ILE A 361 -14.15 0.56 6.01
CA ILE A 361 -13.28 1.53 5.31
C ILE A 361 -14.13 2.44 4.43
N ALA A 362 -15.01 1.84 3.64
CA ALA A 362 -15.93 2.55 2.78
C ALA A 362 -16.88 3.51 3.54
N GLU A 363 -17.26 3.18 4.77
CA GLU A 363 -18.07 4.05 5.64
C GLU A 363 -17.26 5.23 6.19
N LEU A 364 -16.03 4.98 6.63
CA LEU A 364 -15.21 5.94 7.38
C LEU A 364 -14.32 6.83 6.49
N THR A 365 -14.15 6.46 5.22
CA THR A 365 -13.36 7.24 4.26
C THR A 365 -14.25 8.11 3.37
N PRO A 366 -13.80 9.34 3.05
CA PRO A 366 -14.48 10.18 2.08
C PRO A 366 -14.42 9.53 0.69
N GLY A 367 -15.49 9.63 -0.08
CA GLY A 367 -15.43 9.20 -1.47
C GLY A 367 -16.79 8.86 -2.04
N ILE A 368 -16.94 9.06 -3.34
CA ILE A 368 -18.13 8.64 -4.08
C ILE A 368 -18.08 7.14 -4.33
N ILE A 369 -16.89 6.60 -4.61
CA ILE A 369 -16.64 5.19 -4.88
C ILE A 369 -15.84 4.57 -3.72
N LYS A 370 -16.23 3.36 -3.35
CA LYS A 370 -15.81 2.63 -2.15
C LYS A 370 -15.17 1.29 -2.54
N PRO A 371 -13.94 1.32 -3.07
CA PRO A 371 -13.25 0.12 -3.54
C PRO A 371 -12.81 -0.79 -2.38
N ASN A 372 -12.62 -2.07 -2.70
CA ASN A 372 -12.08 -3.03 -1.74
C ASN A 372 -10.58 -2.78 -1.48
N ARG A 373 -10.11 -3.26 -0.32
CA ARG A 373 -8.73 -3.16 0.14
C ARG A 373 -8.17 -4.48 0.66
N VAL A 374 -9.05 -5.34 1.17
CA VAL A 374 -8.77 -6.74 1.49
C VAL A 374 -9.37 -7.59 0.38
N PHE A 375 -8.53 -8.31 -0.37
CA PHE A 375 -8.96 -9.04 -1.58
C PHE A 375 -8.92 -10.56 -1.45
N HIS A 376 -8.12 -11.09 -0.53
CA HIS A 376 -7.83 -12.52 -0.46
C HIS A 376 -7.68 -13.00 0.98
N GLY A 377 -7.43 -14.30 1.12
CA GLY A 377 -7.19 -14.96 2.40
C GLY A 377 -5.99 -14.40 3.14
N ASP A 378 -5.88 -14.82 4.40
CA ASP A 378 -4.77 -14.46 5.27
C ASP A 378 -3.55 -15.37 5.04
N GLU A 379 -2.42 -14.98 5.62
CA GLU A 379 -1.16 -15.72 5.50
C GLU A 379 -1.22 -17.11 6.16
N VAL A 380 -2.13 -17.30 7.12
CA VAL A 380 -2.40 -18.60 7.76
C VAL A 380 -2.77 -19.67 6.74
N GLY A 381 -3.63 -19.35 5.77
CA GLY A 381 -4.07 -20.30 4.73
C GLY A 381 -3.09 -20.45 3.55
N ARG A 382 -1.98 -19.70 3.53
CA ARG A 382 -1.05 -19.69 2.39
C ARG A 382 -0.18 -20.95 2.40
N PRO A 383 -0.15 -21.73 1.30
CA PRO A 383 0.65 -22.94 1.22
C PRO A 383 2.15 -22.60 1.08
N GLY A 384 3.00 -23.44 1.67
CA GLY A 384 4.46 -23.34 1.54
C GLY A 384 5.07 -22.14 2.26
N VAL A 385 4.42 -21.62 3.30
CA VAL A 385 5.00 -20.62 4.20
C VAL A 385 5.94 -21.35 5.16
N GLU A 386 7.19 -20.89 5.23
CA GLU A 386 8.24 -21.51 6.05
C GLU A 386 8.67 -20.62 7.23
N SER A 387 8.27 -19.35 7.27
CA SER A 387 8.66 -18.38 8.30
C SER A 387 7.65 -17.23 8.42
N LEU A 388 7.74 -16.45 9.50
CA LEU A 388 6.95 -15.25 9.73
C LEU A 388 7.40 -14.10 8.80
N GLU A 389 6.46 -13.53 8.04
CA GLU A 389 6.68 -12.31 7.27
C GLU A 389 6.31 -11.06 8.11
N LEU A 390 7.32 -10.39 8.66
CA LEU A 390 7.19 -9.17 9.48
C LEU A 390 7.65 -7.91 8.71
N PRO A 391 7.16 -6.70 9.05
CA PRO A 391 6.29 -6.38 10.17
C PRO A 391 4.79 -6.62 9.92
N VAL A 392 4.05 -6.79 11.02
CA VAL A 392 2.60 -6.99 11.06
C VAL A 392 1.97 -6.00 12.05
N VAL A 393 0.78 -5.49 11.72
CA VAL A 393 -0.05 -4.71 12.64
C VAL A 393 -1.19 -5.59 13.14
N ALA A 394 -1.33 -5.70 14.46
CA ALA A 394 -2.42 -6.40 15.10
C ALA A 394 -3.40 -5.42 15.74
N PHE A 395 -4.67 -5.52 15.39
CA PHE A 395 -5.80 -4.81 15.98
C PHE A 395 -6.52 -5.76 16.93
N VAL A 396 -6.61 -5.38 18.19
CA VAL A 396 -7.13 -6.21 19.29
C VAL A 396 -8.41 -5.56 19.84
N PRO A 397 -9.45 -6.34 20.18
CA PRO A 397 -10.66 -5.80 20.80
C PRO A 397 -10.36 -5.08 22.13
N LEU A 398 -11.08 -4.00 22.39
CA LEU A 398 -10.94 -3.17 23.59
C LEU A 398 -11.06 -3.99 24.89
N GLY A 399 -10.07 -3.85 25.77
CA GLY A 399 -10.06 -4.48 27.09
C GLY A 399 -9.68 -5.97 27.10
N SER A 400 -9.36 -6.55 25.93
CA SER A 400 -8.87 -7.92 25.85
C SER A 400 -7.44 -8.05 26.36
N LEU A 401 -6.55 -7.07 26.10
CA LEU A 401 -5.17 -7.11 26.58
C LEU A 401 -4.85 -5.88 27.45
N PRO A 402 -4.04 -6.01 28.52
CA PRO A 402 -3.72 -4.92 29.43
C PRO A 402 -2.75 -3.88 28.87
N GLU A 403 -2.02 -4.20 27.79
CA GLU A 403 -0.89 -3.41 27.28
C GLU A 403 -1.23 -2.53 26.06
N GLY A 404 -2.46 -2.60 25.54
CA GLY A 404 -2.90 -1.81 24.41
C GLY A 404 -3.82 -2.57 23.46
N GLU A 405 -4.30 -1.85 22.44
CA GLU A 405 -5.30 -2.33 21.48
C GLU A 405 -4.77 -2.45 20.05
N ILE A 406 -3.64 -1.81 19.75
CA ILE A 406 -2.98 -1.91 18.46
C ILE A 406 -1.50 -2.16 18.69
N PHE A 407 -0.98 -3.22 18.08
CA PHE A 407 0.42 -3.66 18.22
C PHE A 407 1.10 -3.63 16.86
N LEU A 408 2.28 -3.03 16.80
CA LEU A 408 3.18 -3.16 15.65
C LEU A 408 4.28 -4.16 16.00
N ILE A 409 4.21 -5.32 15.36
CA ILE A 409 5.08 -6.47 15.59
C ILE A 409 6.14 -6.48 14.47
N LYS A 410 7.41 -6.28 14.83
CA LYS A 410 8.52 -6.15 13.88
C LYS A 410 9.52 -7.30 13.92
N GLU A 411 9.50 -8.09 14.99
CA GLU A 411 10.47 -9.15 15.24
C GLU A 411 9.79 -10.42 15.76
N ASN A 412 10.38 -11.58 15.49
CA ASN A 412 9.82 -12.89 15.87
C ASN A 412 9.53 -12.97 17.37
N LYS A 413 10.41 -12.42 18.21
CA LYS A 413 10.20 -12.41 19.67
C LYS A 413 8.95 -11.64 20.08
N GLN A 414 8.66 -10.52 19.42
CA GLN A 414 7.45 -9.74 19.67
C GLN A 414 6.20 -10.53 19.25
N MET A 415 6.28 -11.27 18.14
CA MET A 415 5.20 -12.13 17.66
C MET A 415 4.93 -13.28 18.63
N GLU A 416 5.99 -13.95 19.11
CA GLU A 416 5.90 -14.99 20.15
C GLU A 416 5.19 -14.45 21.41
N ASP A 417 5.66 -13.32 21.95
CA ASP A 417 5.10 -12.73 23.17
C ASP A 417 3.65 -12.30 22.98
N PHE A 418 3.32 -11.72 21.82
CA PHE A 418 1.95 -11.34 21.47
C PHE A 418 1.04 -12.56 21.37
N THR A 419 1.50 -13.62 20.72
CA THR A 419 0.74 -14.87 20.53
C THR A 419 0.44 -15.53 21.87
N LYS A 420 1.42 -15.61 22.78
CA LYS A 420 1.24 -16.15 24.14
C LYS A 420 0.20 -15.38 24.95
N LYS A 421 0.14 -14.05 24.80
CA LYS A 421 -0.89 -13.21 25.45
C LYS A 421 -2.29 -13.45 24.89
N CYS A 422 -2.40 -13.77 23.61
CA CYS A 422 -3.69 -14.03 22.97
C CYS A 422 -4.22 -15.44 23.24
N GLN A 423 -3.34 -16.41 23.50
CA GLN A 423 -3.65 -17.84 23.60
C GLN A 423 -4.74 -18.19 24.64
N GLU A 424 -4.86 -17.38 25.71
CA GLU A 424 -5.86 -17.60 26.77
C GLU A 424 -7.26 -17.06 26.43
N GLN A 425 -7.37 -16.19 25.42
CA GLN A 425 -8.59 -15.42 25.15
C GLN A 425 -9.15 -15.60 23.75
N PHE A 426 -8.32 -16.03 22.81
CA PHE A 426 -8.68 -16.16 21.41
C PHE A 426 -8.30 -17.55 20.90
N LEU A 427 -9.07 -18.04 19.92
CA LEU A 427 -8.69 -19.19 19.13
C LEU A 427 -7.54 -18.79 18.20
N LEU A 428 -6.36 -19.37 18.45
CA LEU A 428 -5.20 -19.14 17.61
C LEU A 428 -5.26 -20.05 16.39
N ILE A 429 -5.43 -19.45 15.22
CA ILE A 429 -5.36 -20.15 13.94
C ILE A 429 -3.99 -19.82 13.33
N LEU A 430 -3.16 -20.84 13.12
CA LEU A 430 -1.74 -20.67 12.77
C LEU A 430 -1.36 -21.45 11.52
N ASN A 431 -0.44 -20.89 10.74
CA ASN A 431 0.21 -21.63 9.67
C ASN A 431 1.15 -22.70 10.30
N PRO A 432 1.16 -23.96 9.82
CA PRO A 432 2.10 -24.97 10.31
C PRO A 432 3.58 -24.54 10.25
N GLY A 433 3.96 -23.72 9.27
CA GLY A 433 5.33 -23.23 9.13
C GLY A 433 5.79 -22.31 10.26
N TRP A 434 4.90 -21.81 11.11
CA TRP A 434 5.25 -20.89 12.20
C TRP A 434 5.54 -21.59 13.54
N GLN A 435 5.32 -22.90 13.63
CA GLN A 435 5.42 -23.65 14.88
C GLN A 435 6.78 -23.50 15.56
N GLU A 436 7.87 -23.64 14.80
CA GLU A 436 9.22 -23.57 15.33
C GLU A 436 9.58 -22.15 15.82
N GLU A 437 9.08 -21.12 15.13
CA GLU A 437 9.39 -19.72 15.47
C GLU A 437 8.57 -19.18 16.64
N LEU A 438 7.35 -19.67 16.85
CA LEU A 438 6.43 -19.16 17.88
C LEU A 438 6.56 -19.85 19.24
N ASN A 439 7.30 -20.96 19.34
CA ASN A 439 7.61 -21.68 20.60
C ASN A 439 6.41 -21.73 21.58
N LEU A 440 5.27 -22.20 21.06
CA LEU A 440 4.00 -22.25 21.78
C LEU A 440 3.87 -23.56 22.55
N ASP A 441 3.18 -23.50 23.68
CA ASP A 441 2.79 -24.67 24.45
C ASP A 441 1.49 -25.24 23.84
N PRO A 442 1.53 -26.40 23.15
CA PRO A 442 0.37 -26.96 22.48
C PRO A 442 -0.74 -27.37 23.45
N ASP A 443 -0.41 -27.56 24.74
CA ASP A 443 -1.36 -27.97 25.77
C ASP A 443 -2.08 -26.78 26.43
N LYS A 444 -1.70 -25.53 26.10
CA LYS A 444 -2.22 -24.31 26.73
C LYS A 444 -3.11 -23.47 25.82
N GLY A 445 -4.06 -24.06 25.10
CA GLY A 445 -5.10 -23.26 24.43
C GLY A 445 -5.75 -23.97 23.27
N LEU A 446 -6.64 -23.24 22.59
CA LEU A 446 -7.24 -23.69 21.34
C LEU A 446 -6.33 -23.22 20.19
N ILE A 447 -5.43 -24.11 19.75
CA ILE A 447 -4.60 -23.89 18.57
C ILE A 447 -5.15 -24.74 17.43
N LEU A 448 -5.41 -24.12 16.28
CA LEU A 448 -5.81 -24.81 15.07
C LEU A 448 -4.78 -24.55 13.96
N TYR A 449 -4.17 -25.60 13.44
CA TYR A 449 -3.29 -25.54 12.28
C TYR A 449 -4.09 -25.81 11.02
N VAL A 450 -4.07 -24.86 10.08
CA VAL A 450 -4.80 -24.97 8.80
C VAL A 450 -3.84 -25.45 7.70
N MET A 451 -4.21 -26.53 6.99
CA MET A 451 -3.46 -27.07 5.83
C MET A 451 -4.08 -26.71 4.47
#